data_AF-A0A349MH97-F1
#
_entry.id   AF-A0A349MH97-F1
#
_cell.length_a   1.000
_cell.length_b   1.000
_cell.length_c   1.000
_cell.angle_alpha   90.00
_cell.angle_beta   90.00
_cell.angle_gamma   90.00
#
_symmetry.space_group_name_H-M   'P 1'
#
loop_
_entity.id
_entity.type
_entity.pdbx_description
1 polymer ?
#
loop_
_entity_poly.entity_id
_entity_poly.type
_entity_poly.pdbx_seq_one_letter_code
_entity_poly.pdbx_strand_id
1 'polypeptide(L)'
;MKKSVVSEIMSEPVADNNDTHLWMAVMDRAVRDLIALEKYRQDPAVMEDPVFRYDYRTLKKWFHSPSMEPGSFNWICSLVNIDPKWALNRLEERLKVCLIPDSGRKSRMALDRTSLDPEDCKDPDLSAAFAA
;
A
#
# COMPACT_ATOMS: atom_id res chain seq x y z
N MET A 1 38.44 6.62 -56.37
CA MET A 1 38.57 6.18 -54.95
C MET A 1 38.41 7.43 -54.09
N LYS A 2 37.46 7.61 -53.18
CA LYS A 2 36.53 6.74 -52.45
C LYS A 2 35.20 7.50 -52.27
N LYS A 3 34.06 6.83 -52.53
CA LYS A 3 32.74 7.20 -51.99
C LYS A 3 32.44 6.22 -50.86
N SER A 4 32.06 6.72 -49.68
CA SER A 4 31.26 6.06 -48.63
C SER A 4 31.22 7.06 -47.48
N VAL A 5 30.14 7.80 -47.18
CA VAL A 5 28.78 7.36 -46.79
C VAL A 5 28.85 6.28 -45.72
N VAL A 6 28.85 6.71 -44.45
CA VAL A 6 28.19 5.99 -43.37
C VAL A 6 27.43 7.06 -42.58
N SER A 7 26.16 7.23 -42.93
CA SER A 7 25.19 7.95 -42.12
C SER A 7 24.93 7.07 -40.90
N GLU A 8 25.42 7.52 -39.75
CA GLU A 8 25.14 6.94 -38.45
C GLU A 8 23.67 7.22 -38.12
N ILE A 9 22.80 6.33 -38.61
CA ILE A 9 21.40 6.27 -38.21
C ILE A 9 21.41 5.77 -36.77
N MET A 10 21.34 6.72 -35.83
CA MET A 10 20.96 6.44 -34.45
C MET A 10 19.57 5.79 -34.53
N SER A 11 19.55 4.46 -34.47
CA SER A 11 18.33 3.71 -34.27
C SER A 11 17.93 3.97 -32.83
N GLU A 12 16.97 4.88 -32.64
CA GLU A 12 16.26 4.98 -31.37
C GLU A 12 15.75 3.57 -31.03
N PRO A 13 15.93 3.08 -29.79
CA PRO A 13 15.29 1.84 -29.40
C PRO A 13 13.79 2.06 -29.52
N VAL A 14 13.17 1.40 -30.49
CA VAL A 14 11.72 1.24 -30.57
C VAL A 14 11.35 0.42 -29.33
N ALA A 15 11.16 1.11 -28.21
CA ALA A 15 10.69 0.50 -26.98
C ALA A 15 9.36 -0.18 -27.33
N ASP A 16 9.35 -1.50 -27.18
CA ASP A 16 8.27 -2.36 -27.62
C ASP A 16 6.91 -1.87 -27.09
N ASN A 17 6.02 -1.47 -28.00
CA ASN A 17 4.64 -1.08 -27.68
C ASN A 17 3.89 -2.14 -26.84
N ASN A 18 4.37 -3.39 -26.87
CA ASN A 18 3.82 -4.52 -26.11
C ASN A 18 3.88 -4.31 -24.59
N ASP A 19 4.97 -3.72 -24.07
CA ASP A 19 5.13 -3.51 -22.63
C ASP A 19 4.14 -2.45 -22.13
N THR A 20 3.92 -1.41 -22.92
CA THR A 20 2.94 -0.36 -22.62
C THR A 20 1.52 -0.93 -22.51
N HIS A 21 1.12 -1.78 -23.45
CA HIS A 21 -0.20 -2.42 -23.41
C HIS A 21 -0.38 -3.35 -22.20
N LEU A 22 0.68 -4.08 -21.83
CA LEU A 22 0.66 -4.92 -20.63
C LEU A 22 0.44 -4.08 -19.37
N TRP A 23 1.20 -3.01 -19.19
CA TRP A 23 1.09 -2.15 -18.01
C TRP A 23 -0.24 -1.40 -17.94
N MET A 24 -0.81 -1.06 -19.09
CA MET A 24 -2.18 -0.54 -19.17
C MET A 24 -3.23 -1.58 -18.77
N ALA A 25 -3.06 -2.84 -19.14
CA ALA A 25 -3.94 -3.92 -18.69
C ALA A 25 -3.82 -4.15 -17.18
N VAL A 26 -2.62 -4.05 -16.61
CA VAL A 26 -2.40 -4.10 -15.15
C VAL A 26 -3.14 -2.96 -14.45
N MET A 27 -3.05 -1.73 -14.98
CA MET A 27 -3.78 -0.57 -14.46
C MET A 27 -5.30 -0.77 -14.52
N ASP A 28 -5.85 -1.20 -15.66
CA ASP A 28 -7.28 -1.49 -15.81
C ASP A 28 -7.74 -2.54 -14.81
N ARG A 29 -6.97 -3.62 -14.63
CA ARG A 29 -7.27 -4.67 -13.68
C ARG A 29 -7.28 -4.16 -12.24
N ALA A 30 -6.26 -3.41 -11.84
CA ALA A 30 -6.16 -2.82 -10.50
C ALA A 30 -7.34 -1.91 -10.18
N VAL A 31 -7.79 -1.10 -11.15
CA VAL A 31 -8.96 -0.23 -10.97
C VAL A 31 -10.25 -1.05 -10.83
N ARG A 32 -10.44 -2.09 -11.64
CA ARG A 32 -11.61 -2.99 -11.53
C ARG A 32 -11.64 -3.73 -10.20
N ASP A 33 -10.50 -4.25 -9.75
CA ASP A 33 -10.40 -4.94 -8.48
C ASP A 33 -10.69 -3.98 -7.32
N LEU A 34 -10.23 -2.72 -7.40
CA LEU A 34 -10.56 -1.70 -6.39
C LEU A 34 -12.06 -1.43 -6.33
N ILE A 35 -12.72 -1.26 -7.48
CA ILE A 35 -14.17 -1.06 -7.57
C ILE A 35 -14.92 -2.25 -6.95
N ALA A 36 -14.49 -3.48 -7.26
CA ALA A 36 -15.11 -4.68 -6.73
C ALA A 36 -14.96 -4.74 -5.21
N LEU A 37 -13.75 -4.55 -4.69
CA LEU A 37 -13.48 -4.58 -3.26
C LEU A 37 -14.27 -3.50 -2.50
N GLU A 38 -14.38 -2.28 -3.05
CA GLU A 38 -15.17 -1.21 -2.42
C GLU A 38 -16.66 -1.52 -2.36
N LYS A 39 -17.19 -2.24 -3.35
CA LYS A 39 -18.57 -2.71 -3.31
C LYS A 39 -18.79 -3.71 -2.18
N TYR A 40 -17.85 -4.63 -1.97
CA TYR A 40 -17.95 -5.67 -0.94
C TYR A 40 -17.62 -5.17 0.46
N ARG A 41 -16.91 -4.05 0.60
CA ARG A 41 -16.59 -3.42 1.89
C ARG A 41 -17.83 -3.14 2.76
N GLN A 42 -18.99 -2.91 2.13
CA GLN A 42 -20.24 -2.63 2.83
C GLN A 42 -20.76 -3.86 3.60
N ASP A 43 -20.28 -5.06 3.28
CA ASP A 43 -20.63 -6.31 3.94
C ASP A 43 -19.64 -6.62 5.10
N PRO A 44 -20.11 -6.61 6.37
CA PRO A 44 -19.26 -6.93 7.51
C PRO A 44 -18.66 -8.34 7.45
N ALA A 45 -19.37 -9.33 6.88
CA ALA A 45 -18.89 -10.70 6.80
C ALA A 45 -17.67 -10.82 5.87
N VAL A 46 -17.64 -10.04 4.79
CA VAL A 46 -16.51 -10.00 3.85
C VAL A 46 -15.34 -9.20 4.45
N MET A 47 -15.62 -8.15 5.22
CA MET A 47 -14.59 -7.37 5.90
C MET A 47 -13.82 -8.15 6.97
N GLU A 48 -14.41 -9.22 7.52
CA GLU A 48 -13.72 -10.09 8.47
C GLU A 48 -12.78 -11.08 7.79
N ASP A 49 -12.97 -11.35 6.49
CA ASP A 49 -12.10 -12.23 5.71
C ASP A 49 -10.65 -11.66 5.67
N PRO A 50 -9.65 -12.41 6.19
CA PRO A 50 -8.25 -12.00 6.13
C PRO A 50 -7.72 -11.76 4.71
N VAL A 51 -8.18 -12.55 3.72
CA VAL A 51 -7.74 -12.44 2.32
C VAL A 51 -8.24 -11.13 1.73
N PHE A 52 -9.54 -10.86 1.88
CA PHE A 52 -10.14 -9.60 1.45
C PHE A 52 -9.43 -8.38 2.06
N ARG A 53 -9.17 -8.41 3.38
CA ARG A 53 -8.46 -7.32 4.07
C ARG A 53 -7.05 -7.12 3.55
N TYR A 54 -6.36 -8.20 3.23
CA TYR A 54 -5.00 -8.15 2.67
C TYR A 54 -5.01 -7.52 1.28
N ASP A 55 -5.86 -8.01 0.37
CA ASP A 55 -5.96 -7.54 -1.01
C ASP A 55 -6.34 -6.06 -1.05
N TYR A 56 -7.37 -5.70 -0.28
CA TYR A 56 -7.86 -4.33 -0.19
C TYR A 56 -6.81 -3.36 0.33
N ARG A 57 -6.06 -3.74 1.39
CA ARG A 57 -4.96 -2.94 1.91
C ARG A 57 -3.80 -2.83 0.92
N THR A 58 -3.44 -3.93 0.27
CA THR A 58 -2.33 -3.98 -0.68
C THR A 58 -2.61 -3.10 -1.88
N LEU A 59 -3.82 -3.18 -2.42
CA LEU A 59 -4.25 -2.38 -3.56
C LEU A 59 -4.27 -0.88 -3.24
N LYS A 60 -4.82 -0.49 -2.07
CA LYS A 60 -4.76 0.90 -1.59
C LYS A 60 -3.33 1.42 -1.46
N LYS A 61 -2.44 0.61 -0.89
CA LYS A 61 -1.02 0.97 -0.77
C LYS A 61 -0.35 1.13 -2.13
N TRP A 62 -0.70 0.31 -3.11
CA TRP A 62 -0.14 0.39 -4.45
C TRP A 62 -0.52 1.72 -5.13
N PHE A 63 -1.79 2.13 -5.06
CA PHE A 63 -2.26 3.42 -5.59
C PHE A 63 -1.62 4.64 -4.91
N HIS A 64 -1.32 4.56 -3.61
CA HIS A 64 -0.67 5.65 -2.86
C HIS A 64 0.87 5.58 -2.82
N SER A 65 1.47 4.57 -3.44
CA SER A 65 2.91 4.38 -3.37
C SER A 65 3.62 5.57 -4.06
N PRO A 66 4.58 6.23 -3.40
CA PRO A 66 5.39 7.26 -4.04
C PRO A 66 6.46 6.67 -4.98
N SER A 67 6.58 5.34 -5.05
CA SER A 67 7.59 4.66 -5.87
C SER A 67 7.46 5.03 -7.35
N MET A 68 8.61 5.12 -8.02
CA MET A 68 8.77 5.27 -9.47
C MET A 68 9.43 4.04 -10.09
N GLU A 69 9.51 2.93 -9.35
CA GLU A 69 10.03 1.66 -9.86
C GLU A 69 9.08 1.03 -10.88
N PRO A 70 9.60 0.24 -11.84
CA PRO A 70 8.77 -0.49 -12.81
C PRO A 70 7.62 -1.25 -12.15
N GLY A 71 6.40 -1.06 -12.66
CA GLY A 71 5.17 -1.67 -12.13
C GLY A 71 4.51 -0.94 -10.95
N SER A 72 5.10 0.15 -10.45
CA SER A 72 4.41 1.05 -9.51
C SER A 72 3.37 1.92 -10.23
N PHE A 73 2.35 2.37 -9.50
CA PHE A 73 1.30 3.24 -10.04
C PHE A 73 1.87 4.50 -10.72
N ASN A 74 2.78 5.24 -10.05
CA ASN A 74 3.35 6.46 -10.61
C ASN A 74 4.21 6.19 -11.84
N TRP A 75 4.95 5.07 -11.86
CA TRP A 75 5.72 4.67 -13.03
C TRP A 75 4.81 4.37 -14.23
N ILE A 76 3.72 3.62 -14.04
CA ILE A 76 2.77 3.34 -15.12
C ILE A 76 2.10 4.62 -15.61
N CYS A 77 1.68 5.51 -14.71
CA CYS A 77 1.14 6.83 -15.06
C CYS A 77 2.12 7.65 -15.91
N SER A 78 3.41 7.64 -15.54
CA SER A 78 4.47 8.33 -16.29
C SER A 78 4.66 7.73 -17.68
N LEU A 79 4.59 6.40 -17.79
CA LEU A 79 4.71 5.67 -19.06
C LEU A 79 3.60 6.05 -20.07
N VAL A 80 2.41 6.40 -19.59
CA VAL A 80 1.30 6.88 -20.45
C VAL A 80 1.07 8.39 -20.40
N ASN A 81 2.04 9.15 -19.89
CA ASN A 81 2.02 10.61 -19.83
C ASN A 81 0.78 11.17 -19.11
N ILE A 82 0.39 10.54 -17.99
CA ILE A 82 -0.68 10.98 -17.09
C ILE A 82 -0.06 11.43 -15.78
N ASP A 83 -0.50 12.57 -15.25
CA ASP A 83 -0.10 13.01 -13.91
C ASP A 83 -0.65 12.03 -12.84
N PRO A 84 0.22 11.38 -12.04
CA PRO A 84 -0.23 10.38 -11.06
C PRO A 84 -1.15 10.98 -10.00
N LYS A 85 -0.93 12.23 -9.59
CA LYS A 85 -1.78 12.90 -8.58
C LYS A 85 -3.17 13.15 -9.13
N TRP A 86 -3.28 13.64 -10.35
CA TRP A 86 -4.54 13.82 -11.05
C TRP A 86 -5.28 12.49 -11.20
N ALA A 87 -4.58 11.42 -11.63
CA ALA A 87 -5.18 10.09 -11.79
C ALA A 87 -5.73 9.54 -10.46
N LEU A 88 -4.95 9.67 -9.38
CA LEU A 88 -5.36 9.23 -8.05
C LEU A 88 -6.56 10.02 -7.53
N ASN A 89 -6.50 11.37 -7.59
CA ASN A 89 -7.61 12.23 -7.20
C ASN A 89 -8.88 11.88 -7.99
N ARG A 90 -8.73 11.62 -9.29
CA ARG A 90 -9.85 11.26 -10.16
C ARG A 90 -10.48 9.92 -9.77
N LEU A 91 -9.68 8.95 -9.32
CA LEU A 91 -10.15 7.67 -8.80
C LEU A 91 -10.90 7.86 -7.48
N GLU A 92 -10.32 8.61 -6.54
CA GLU A 92 -10.94 8.89 -5.23
C GLU A 92 -12.29 9.61 -5.37
N GLU A 93 -12.36 10.63 -6.22
CA GLU A 93 -13.60 11.35 -6.54
C GLU A 93 -14.69 10.44 -7.11
N ARG A 94 -14.34 9.61 -8.10
CA ARG A 94 -15.31 8.76 -8.79
C ARG A 94 -15.81 7.62 -7.92
N LEU A 95 -14.94 7.04 -7.11
CA LEU A 95 -15.29 5.93 -6.25
C LEU A 95 -15.92 6.41 -4.94
N LYS A 96 -15.80 7.70 -4.60
CA LYS A 96 -16.13 8.25 -3.27
C LYS A 96 -15.39 7.50 -2.16
N VAL A 97 -14.15 7.14 -2.45
CA VAL A 97 -13.32 6.29 -1.59
C VAL A 97 -12.18 7.12 -1.04
N CYS A 98 -11.99 7.00 0.27
CA CYS A 98 -10.75 7.41 0.92
C CYS A 98 -9.75 6.27 0.77
N LEU A 99 -8.79 6.40 -0.15
CA LEU A 99 -7.76 5.39 -0.36
C LEU A 99 -6.66 5.45 0.70
N ILE A 100 -6.70 6.45 1.59
CA ILE A 100 -5.76 6.63 2.70
C ILE A 100 -5.61 5.30 3.45
N PRO A 101 -4.37 4.79 3.60
CA PRO A 101 -4.14 3.58 4.39
C PRO A 101 -4.62 3.83 5.82
N ASP A 102 -5.39 2.90 6.39
CA ASP A 102 -5.75 2.91 7.81
C ASP A 102 -4.48 2.80 8.67
N SER A 103 -3.79 3.91 8.86
CA SER A 103 -2.74 4.05 9.86
C SER A 103 -3.43 4.18 11.22
N GLY A 104 -3.60 3.07 11.94
CA GLY A 104 -3.65 3.16 13.40
C GLY A 104 -4.79 2.52 14.18
N ARG A 105 -5.53 1.51 13.70
CA ARG A 105 -6.25 0.61 14.64
C ARG A 105 -5.29 -0.42 15.27
N LYS A 106 -4.30 0.10 15.97
CA LYS A 106 -3.57 -0.57 17.06
C LYS A 106 -3.48 0.41 18.23
N SER A 107 -4.62 0.70 18.87
CA SER A 107 -4.59 0.99 20.29
C SER A 107 -5.03 -0.28 21.01
N ARG A 108 -4.04 -0.87 21.66
CA ARG A 108 -4.11 -2.02 22.56
C ARG A 108 -5.43 -1.98 23.35
N MET A 109 -6.20 -3.07 23.28
CA MET A 109 -6.90 -3.51 24.49
C MET A 109 -5.80 -3.78 25.53
N ALA A 110 -5.46 -2.74 26.28
CA ALA A 110 -4.67 -2.84 27.48
C ALA A 110 -5.57 -3.62 28.46
N LEU A 111 -5.28 -4.91 28.57
CA LEU A 111 -5.14 -5.61 29.84
C LEU A 111 -6.06 -5.08 30.96
N ASP A 112 -7.34 -5.46 30.91
CA ASP A 112 -8.21 -5.39 32.08
C ASP A 112 -7.86 -6.56 33.01
N ARG A 113 -6.73 -6.39 33.72
CA ARG A 113 -6.30 -7.19 34.88
C ARG A 113 -5.57 -6.25 35.81
N THR A 114 -6.35 -5.55 36.64
CA THR A 114 -6.18 -5.42 38.10
C THR A 114 -7.14 -4.34 38.59
N SER A 115 -8.40 -4.70 38.76
CA SER A 115 -9.15 -4.24 39.92
C SER A 115 -8.74 -5.14 41.07
N LEU A 116 -8.09 -4.58 42.09
CA LEU A 116 -8.06 -5.00 43.51
C LEU A 116 -7.07 -4.08 44.24
N ASP A 117 -7.65 -3.05 44.85
CA ASP A 117 -7.32 -2.36 46.12
C ASP A 117 -5.85 -2.13 46.54
N PRO A 118 -5.45 -0.86 46.81
CA PRO A 118 -4.24 -0.54 47.56
C PRO A 118 -4.58 -0.31 49.04
N GLU A 119 -4.71 -1.36 49.84
CA GLU A 119 -4.75 -1.26 51.30
C GLU A 119 -3.86 -2.36 51.90
N ASP A 120 -2.91 -1.94 52.73
CA ASP A 120 -2.21 -2.70 53.77
C ASP A 120 -1.27 -3.87 53.36
N CYS A 121 0.05 -3.70 53.57
CA CYS A 121 0.73 -4.20 54.78
C CYS A 121 2.26 -4.27 54.61
N LYS A 122 2.97 -3.52 55.47
CA LYS A 122 4.27 -3.81 56.10
C LYS A 122 5.45 -4.28 55.24
N ASP A 123 6.46 -3.41 55.15
CA ASP A 123 7.87 -3.82 55.08
C ASP A 123 8.28 -4.60 56.34
N PRO A 124 8.88 -5.80 56.19
CA PRO A 124 9.82 -6.31 57.18
C PRO A 124 11.24 -6.09 56.69
N ASP A 125 11.94 -5.26 57.46
CA ASP A 125 13.38 -5.11 57.53
C ASP A 125 14.12 -6.47 57.46
N LEU A 126 14.98 -6.63 56.45
CA LEU A 126 15.93 -7.75 56.32
C LEU A 126 17.37 -7.24 56.30
N SER A 127 17.69 -6.33 57.22
CA SER A 127 19.05 -6.14 57.74
C SER A 127 19.31 -7.07 58.94
N ALA A 128 19.27 -8.39 58.75
CA ALA A 128 19.92 -9.39 59.63
C ALA A 128 19.66 -10.84 59.16
N ALA A 129 20.44 -11.32 58.19
CA ALA A 129 20.71 -12.75 58.08
C ALA A 129 22.07 -12.97 57.40
N PHE A 130 23.12 -12.82 58.20
CA PHE A 130 24.42 -13.45 57.98
C PHE A 130 24.26 -14.90 57.49
N ALA A 131 24.98 -15.29 56.43
CA ALA A 131 25.87 -16.46 56.38
C ALA A 131 26.24 -16.86 54.94
N ALA A 132 27.43 -16.45 54.49
CA ALA A 132 28.44 -17.28 53.81
C ALA A 132 29.70 -16.43 53.57
#